data_AF-A0A381ZZV3-F1
#
_entry.id   AF-A0A381ZZV3-F1
#
_cell.length_a   1.000
_cell.length_b   1.000
_cell.length_c   1.000
_cell.angle_alpha   90.00
_cell.angle_beta   90.00
_cell.angle_gamma   90.00
#
_symmetry.space_group_name_H-M   'P 1'
#
loop_
_entity.id
_entity.type
_entity.pdbx_description
1 polymer ?
#
loop_
_entity_poly.entity_id
_entity_poly.type
_entity_poly.pdbx_seq_one_letter_code
_entity_poly.pdbx_strand_id
1 'polypeptide(L)'
;MDKIKNLPSNKIICIKHNASKTDCLNAISATDFSEYHTNIFLVPKKIEILSLPPQYRLVFYPIKYLDFNKIIKSVYRQTSKSYKNLHLISGSILVNKANNKKIFMTETEMKILTILFDKRIVKKDLLRQSILNFQPGVETKSLESHFSRIRKKIYEIDGAIDIVSKNSIFIAIQ
;
A
#
# COMPACT_ATOMS: atom_id res chain seq x y z
N MET A 1 6.38 4.43 31.36
CA MET A 1 5.34 3.44 30.99
C MET A 1 4.86 3.77 29.60
N ASP A 2 5.58 3.28 28.60
CA ASP A 2 5.19 3.49 27.20
C ASP A 2 3.93 2.68 26.90
N LYS A 3 2.86 3.40 26.56
CA LYS A 3 1.64 2.81 26.01
C LYS A 3 2.05 2.04 24.76
N ILE A 4 2.02 0.72 24.85
CA ILE A 4 2.00 -0.19 23.70
C ILE A 4 0.86 0.31 22.80
N LYS A 5 1.19 1.06 21.76
CA LYS A 5 0.22 1.42 20.72
C LYS A 5 -0.06 0.13 19.97
N ASN A 6 -1.16 -0.55 20.34
CA ASN A 6 -1.76 -1.60 19.54
C ASN A 6 -1.81 -1.13 18.09
N LEU A 7 -1.09 -1.82 17.20
CA LEU A 7 -1.22 -1.55 15.77
C LEU A 7 -2.69 -1.82 15.38
N PRO A 8 -3.41 -0.88 14.75
CA PRO A 8 -4.82 -1.07 14.45
C PRO A 8 -5.01 -2.17 13.40
N SER A 9 -5.83 -3.16 13.78
CA SER A 9 -6.30 -4.29 12.98
C SER A 9 -7.10 -3.85 11.75
N ASN A 10 -7.19 -4.67 10.70
CA ASN A 10 -8.10 -4.41 9.57
C ASN A 10 -9.55 -4.21 10.06
N LYS A 11 -10.28 -3.22 9.53
CA LYS A 11 -11.67 -2.94 9.91
C LYS A 11 -12.63 -3.20 8.74
N ILE A 12 -13.62 -4.05 8.98
CA ILE A 12 -14.72 -4.33 8.05
C ILE A 12 -15.99 -3.77 8.67
N ILE A 13 -16.68 -2.88 7.97
CA ILE A 13 -17.98 -2.34 8.37
C ILE A 13 -19.06 -2.94 7.47
N CYS A 14 -20.01 -3.62 8.08
CA CYS A 14 -21.18 -4.15 7.39
C CYS A 14 -22.38 -3.23 7.59
N ILE A 15 -22.85 -2.63 6.49
CA ILE A 15 -24.06 -1.83 6.48
C ILE A 15 -25.27 -2.76 6.43
N LYS A 16 -26.22 -2.60 7.35
CA LYS A 16 -27.41 -3.47 7.46
C LYS A 16 -28.22 -3.48 6.17
N HIS A 17 -28.89 -4.59 5.90
CA HIS A 17 -29.63 -4.78 4.65
C HIS A 17 -30.77 -3.77 4.52
N ASN A 18 -31.39 -3.33 5.61
CA ASN A 18 -32.48 -2.36 5.62
C ASN A 18 -32.00 -0.89 5.72
N ALA A 19 -30.70 -0.62 5.73
CA ALA A 19 -30.18 0.74 5.83
C ALA A 19 -30.54 1.58 4.59
N SER A 20 -30.84 2.86 4.82
CA SER A 20 -31.03 3.84 3.75
C SER A 20 -29.68 4.30 3.18
N LYS A 21 -29.71 4.97 2.02
CA LYS A 21 -28.52 5.59 1.42
C LYS A 21 -27.89 6.62 2.36
N THR A 22 -28.71 7.40 3.04
CA THR A 22 -28.30 8.38 4.07
C THR A 22 -27.62 7.73 5.26
N ASP A 23 -28.15 6.62 5.77
CA ASP A 23 -27.52 5.89 6.88
C ASP A 23 -26.14 5.36 6.50
N CYS A 24 -26.01 4.89 5.25
CA CYS A 24 -24.73 4.43 4.72
C CYS A 24 -23.71 5.58 4.62
N LEU A 25 -24.11 6.73 4.07
CA LEU A 25 -23.24 7.90 3.95
C LEU A 25 -22.84 8.47 5.32
N ASN A 26 -23.74 8.45 6.29
CA ASN A 26 -23.46 8.85 7.66
C ASN A 26 -22.45 7.90 8.32
N ALA A 27 -22.61 6.58 8.15
CA ALA A 27 -21.65 5.61 8.66
C ALA A 27 -20.26 5.77 8.03
N ILE A 28 -20.19 6.11 6.74
CA ILE A 28 -18.94 6.40 6.04
C ILE A 28 -18.29 7.66 6.60
N SER A 29 -19.06 8.74 6.75
CA SER A 29 -18.57 10.06 7.19
C SER A 29 -18.16 10.09 8.66
N ALA A 30 -18.89 9.38 9.52
CA ALA A 30 -18.67 9.37 10.96
C ALA A 30 -17.54 8.43 11.40
N THR A 31 -17.11 7.51 10.54
CA THR A 31 -16.06 6.57 10.91
C THR A 31 -14.69 7.16 10.60
N ASP A 32 -13.91 7.45 11.64
CA ASP A 32 -12.48 7.70 11.49
C ASP A 32 -11.76 6.38 11.17
N PHE A 33 -11.14 6.33 10.00
CA PHE A 33 -10.30 5.21 9.59
C PHE A 33 -8.83 5.56 9.39
N SER A 34 -8.42 6.77 9.78
CA SER A 34 -7.04 7.23 9.64
C SER A 34 -6.02 6.32 10.32
N GLU A 35 -6.46 5.56 11.33
CA GLU A 35 -5.62 4.64 12.10
C GLU A 35 -5.50 3.23 11.48
N TYR A 36 -6.37 2.81 10.56
CA TYR A 36 -6.41 1.42 10.07
C TYR A 36 -5.71 1.22 8.70
N HIS A 37 -5.06 0.07 8.56
CA HIS A 37 -4.32 -0.31 7.35
C HIS A 37 -5.22 -0.71 6.18
N THR A 38 -6.43 -1.21 6.45
CA THR A 38 -7.42 -1.45 5.39
C THR A 38 -8.85 -1.32 5.91
N ASN A 39 -9.65 -0.64 5.10
CA ASN A 39 -11.02 -0.27 5.39
C ASN A 39 -11.93 -0.83 4.29
N ILE A 40 -12.78 -1.80 4.67
CA ILE A 40 -13.74 -2.41 3.74
C ILE A 40 -15.15 -2.08 4.21
N PHE A 41 -15.94 -1.50 3.31
CA PHE A 41 -17.37 -1.32 3.48
C PHE A 41 -18.13 -2.40 2.73
N LEU A 42 -18.87 -3.20 3.47
CA LEU A 42 -19.86 -4.13 2.93
C LEU A 42 -21.21 -3.43 2.84
N VAL A 43 -21.68 -3.18 1.62
CA VAL A 43 -22.87 -2.38 1.33
C VAL A 43 -23.92 -3.20 0.58
N PRO A 44 -25.23 -3.10 0.89
CA PRO A 44 -26.26 -3.80 0.13
C PRO A 44 -26.23 -3.36 -1.35
N LYS A 45 -26.36 -4.30 -2.30
CA LYS A 45 -26.41 -4.02 -3.75
C LYS A 45 -27.46 -2.97 -4.16
N LYS A 46 -28.54 -2.84 -3.39
CA LYS A 46 -29.61 -1.87 -3.62
C LYS A 46 -29.21 -0.41 -3.33
N ILE A 47 -28.08 -0.19 -2.67
CA ILE A 47 -27.60 1.16 -2.37
C ILE A 47 -26.64 1.58 -3.49
N GLU A 48 -27.09 2.48 -4.35
CA GLU A 48 -26.25 3.09 -5.38
C GLU A 48 -25.32 4.16 -4.74
N ILE A 49 -24.09 3.75 -4.46
CA ILE A 49 -23.00 4.64 -4.03
C ILE A 49 -22.13 4.95 -5.25
N LEU A 50 -22.20 6.19 -5.72
CA LEU A 50 -21.55 6.65 -6.95
C LEU A 50 -20.05 6.90 -6.76
N SER A 51 -19.60 7.23 -5.55
CA SER A 51 -18.19 7.38 -5.25
C SER A 51 -17.91 7.27 -3.75
N LEU A 52 -16.79 6.64 -3.44
CA LEU A 52 -16.16 6.68 -2.13
C LEU A 52 -14.77 7.29 -2.31
N PRO A 53 -14.26 8.03 -1.32
CA PRO A 53 -12.86 8.42 -1.31
C PRO A 53 -11.93 7.21 -1.51
N PRO A 54 -10.81 7.35 -2.24
CA PRO A 54 -9.97 6.24 -2.70
C PRO A 54 -9.34 5.41 -1.57
N GLN A 55 -9.34 5.92 -0.33
CA GLN A 55 -8.90 5.20 0.86
C GLN A 55 -9.85 4.07 1.31
N TYR A 56 -11.05 3.97 0.73
CA TYR A 56 -12.06 2.99 1.11
C TYR A 56 -12.29 1.95 0.01
N ARG A 57 -12.37 0.67 0.38
CA ARG A 57 -12.84 -0.37 -0.53
C ARG A 57 -14.32 -0.65 -0.31
N LEU A 58 -15.09 -0.48 -1.37
CA LEU A 58 -16.50 -0.82 -1.40
C LEU A 58 -16.70 -2.25 -1.90
N VAL A 59 -17.51 -3.03 -1.18
CA VAL A 59 -17.89 -4.39 -1.57
C VAL A 59 -19.40 -4.52 -1.44
N PHE A 60 -20.07 -4.80 -2.55
CA PHE A 60 -21.53 -4.96 -2.53
C PHE A 60 -21.95 -6.38 -2.15
N TYR A 61 -22.93 -6.52 -1.26
CA TYR A 61 -23.51 -7.81 -0.86
C TYR A 61 -25.00 -7.94 -1.26
N PRO A 62 -25.53 -9.15 -1.47
CA PRO A 62 -24.87 -10.45 -1.27
C PRO A 62 -23.74 -10.71 -2.28
N ILE A 63 -22.64 -11.28 -1.79
CA ILE A 63 -21.43 -11.64 -2.56
C ILE A 63 -21.10 -13.10 -2.27
N LYS A 64 -20.62 -13.84 -3.29
CA LYS A 64 -20.16 -15.22 -3.10
C LYS A 64 -18.93 -15.22 -2.20
N TYR A 65 -18.84 -16.19 -1.30
CA TYR A 65 -17.69 -16.35 -0.40
C TYR A 65 -16.35 -16.35 -1.16
N LEU A 66 -16.26 -17.06 -2.29
CA LEU A 66 -15.03 -17.12 -3.09
C LEU A 66 -14.59 -15.74 -3.60
N ASP A 67 -15.53 -14.92 -4.03
CA ASP A 67 -15.24 -13.58 -4.54
C ASP A 67 -14.87 -12.63 -3.40
N PHE A 68 -15.57 -12.72 -2.26
CA PHE A 68 -15.21 -12.00 -1.06
C PHE A 68 -13.80 -12.38 -0.57
N ASN A 69 -13.47 -13.67 -0.55
CA ASN A 69 -12.16 -14.17 -0.15
C ASN A 69 -11.05 -13.66 -1.09
N LYS A 70 -11.29 -13.56 -2.40
CA LYS A 70 -10.35 -12.91 -3.34
C LYS A 70 -10.11 -11.44 -2.97
N ILE A 71 -11.17 -10.70 -2.62
CA ILE A 71 -11.07 -9.30 -2.20
C ILE A 71 -10.24 -9.18 -0.90
N ILE A 72 -10.55 -9.99 0.12
CA ILE A 72 -9.79 -10.02 1.38
C ILE A 72 -8.32 -10.37 1.15
N LYS A 73 -8.02 -11.38 0.32
CA LYS A 73 -6.64 -11.74 -0.02
C LYS A 73 -5.90 -10.61 -0.75
N SER A 74 -6.58 -9.89 -1.64
CA SER A 74 -5.98 -8.75 -2.35
C SER A 74 -5.69 -7.58 -1.41
N VAL A 75 -6.54 -7.37 -0.40
CA VAL A 75 -6.32 -6.42 0.69
C VAL A 75 -5.11 -6.84 1.52
N TYR A 76 -5.04 -8.11 1.93
CA TYR A 76 -3.93 -8.61 2.74
C TYR A 76 -2.58 -8.56 2.01
N ARG A 77 -2.56 -8.75 0.69
CA ARG A 77 -1.36 -8.55 -0.13
C ARG A 77 -0.92 -7.07 -0.20
N GLN A 78 -1.83 -6.14 0.09
CA GLN A 78 -1.57 -4.70 0.16
C GLN A 78 -1.28 -4.21 1.59
N THR A 79 -1.61 -4.99 2.63
CA THR A 79 -1.33 -4.63 4.02
C THR A 79 0.15 -4.81 4.35
N SER A 80 0.85 -3.68 4.40
CA SER A 80 2.17 -3.47 5.00
C SER A 80 3.25 -4.48 4.61
N LYS A 81 4.00 -4.17 3.54
CA LYS A 81 5.33 -4.75 3.40
C LYS A 81 6.30 -3.96 4.27
N SER A 82 7.12 -4.69 5.04
CA SER A 82 8.17 -4.11 5.86
C SER A 82 9.53 -4.70 5.50
N TYR A 83 10.56 -3.89 5.75
CA TYR A 83 11.93 -4.35 5.75
C TYR A 83 12.73 -3.56 6.79
N LYS A 84 13.34 -4.29 7.73
CA LYS A 84 13.95 -3.72 8.94
C LYS A 84 12.97 -2.76 9.63
N ASN A 85 13.40 -1.52 9.87
CA ASN A 85 12.63 -0.47 10.49
C ASN A 85 11.67 0.25 9.53
N LEU A 86 11.67 -0.06 8.23
CA LEU A 86 10.83 0.62 7.25
C LEU A 86 9.55 -0.16 6.93
N HIS A 87 8.44 0.56 6.88
CA HIS A 87 7.10 0.02 6.61
C HIS A 87 6.41 0.83 5.52
N LEU A 88 5.89 0.12 4.52
CA LEU A 88 5.03 0.70 3.49
C LEU A 88 3.60 0.69 3.99
N ILE A 89 2.96 1.86 4.07
CA ILE A 89 1.56 2.01 4.44
C ILE A 89 0.74 2.28 3.17
N SER A 90 -0.49 1.76 3.14
CA SER A 90 -1.50 2.11 2.15
C SER A 90 -1.65 3.64 2.03
N GLY A 91 -1.61 4.17 0.80
CA GLY A 91 -1.63 5.63 0.55
C GLY A 91 -0.27 6.25 0.19
N SER A 92 0.70 5.42 -0.22
CA SER A 92 2.01 5.87 -0.70
C SER A 92 2.88 6.54 0.38
N ILE A 93 2.80 6.05 1.61
CA ILE A 93 3.60 6.56 2.73
C ILE A 93 4.60 5.50 3.15
N LEU A 94 5.87 5.92 3.24
CA LEU A 94 6.94 5.15 3.85
C LEU A 94 7.15 5.63 5.28
N VAL A 95 7.20 4.71 6.24
CA VAL A 95 7.34 5.02 7.67
C VAL A 95 8.53 4.29 8.24
N ASN A 96 9.38 5.02 8.98
CA ASN A 96 10.38 4.43 9.85
C ASN A 96 9.76 4.19 11.23
N LYS A 97 9.60 2.93 11.63
CA LYS A 97 8.99 2.56 12.92
C LYS A 97 9.91 2.81 14.12
N ALA A 98 11.22 2.98 13.91
CA ALA A 98 12.14 3.25 15.01
C ALA A 98 11.99 4.68 15.56
N ASN A 99 11.65 5.66 14.70
CA ASN A 99 11.51 7.08 15.06
C ASN A 99 10.15 7.69 14.68
N ASN A 100 9.24 6.90 14.12
CA ASN A 100 7.92 7.30 13.60
C ASN A 100 7.93 8.38 12.51
N LYS A 101 9.08 8.70 11.91
CA LYS A 101 9.17 9.61 10.76
C LYS A 101 8.47 9.00 9.55
N LYS A 102 7.81 9.85 8.76
CA LYS A 102 7.01 9.45 7.59
C LYS A 102 7.36 10.31 6.39
N ILE A 103 7.27 9.73 5.20
CA ILE A 103 7.47 10.45 3.96
C ILE A 103 6.56 9.93 2.84
N PHE A 104 6.13 10.84 1.98
CA PHE A 104 5.35 10.50 0.79
C PHE A 104 6.23 9.96 -0.33
N MET A 105 5.79 8.86 -0.92
CA MET A 105 6.38 8.21 -2.07
C MET A 105 5.45 8.39 -3.28
N THR A 106 6.00 8.40 -4.48
CA THR A 106 5.16 8.29 -5.69
C THR A 106 4.69 6.85 -5.87
N GLU A 107 3.66 6.64 -6.70
CA GLU A 107 3.17 5.29 -7.00
C GLU A 107 4.28 4.38 -7.57
N THR A 108 5.12 4.92 -8.46
CA THR A 108 6.27 4.23 -9.04
C THR A 108 7.29 3.81 -7.98
N GLU A 109 7.62 4.72 -7.05
CA GLU A 109 8.54 4.44 -5.94
C GLU A 109 7.98 3.39 -4.99
N MET A 110 6.68 3.44 -4.70
CA MET A 110 5.99 2.43 -3.90
C MET A 110 6.04 1.05 -4.56
N LYS A 111 5.82 0.97 -5.87
CA LYS A 111 5.92 -0.29 -6.62
C LYS A 111 7.35 -0.87 -6.54
N ILE A 112 8.36 -0.02 -6.74
CA ILE A 112 9.78 -0.42 -6.58
C ILE A 112 10.04 -0.99 -5.19
N LEU A 113 9.73 -0.24 -4.14
CA LEU A 113 9.98 -0.66 -2.77
C LEU A 113 9.17 -1.91 -2.41
N THR A 114 7.95 -2.04 -2.90
CA THR A 114 7.10 -3.23 -2.69
C THR A 114 7.74 -4.49 -3.25
N ILE A 115 8.40 -4.40 -4.41
CA ILE A 115 9.10 -5.53 -5.03
C ILE A 115 10.40 -5.83 -4.28
N LEU A 116 11.17 -4.80 -3.93
CA LEU A 116 12.43 -4.97 -3.18
C LEU A 116 12.21 -5.48 -1.76
N PHE A 117 11.14 -5.04 -1.10
CA PHE A 117 10.76 -5.51 0.24
C PHE A 117 10.28 -6.97 0.25
N ASP A 118 10.00 -7.55 -0.91
CA ASP A 118 9.55 -8.93 -1.04
C ASP A 118 10.71 -9.85 -1.39
N LYS A 119 11.43 -9.50 -2.46
CA LYS A 119 12.43 -10.36 -3.08
C LYS A 119 13.85 -10.15 -2.57
N ARG A 120 14.11 -9.01 -1.92
CA ARG A 120 15.42 -8.52 -1.46
C ARG A 120 16.45 -8.25 -2.56
N ILE A 121 16.52 -9.11 -3.57
CA ILE A 121 17.41 -9.02 -4.74
C ILE A 121 16.57 -9.27 -5.99
N VAL A 122 16.66 -8.38 -6.97
CA VAL A 122 15.80 -8.36 -8.16
C VAL A 122 16.62 -8.01 -9.40
N LYS A 123 16.37 -8.68 -10.53
CA LYS A 123 16.96 -8.30 -11.82
C LYS A 123 16.45 -6.92 -12.25
N LYS A 124 17.33 -6.04 -12.74
CA LYS A 124 16.95 -4.69 -13.23
C LYS A 124 15.86 -4.76 -14.29
N ASP A 125 15.92 -5.75 -15.19
CA ASP A 125 14.94 -5.89 -16.26
C ASP A 125 13.53 -6.23 -15.76
N LEU A 126 13.43 -7.01 -14.67
CA LEU A 126 12.13 -7.26 -14.03
C LEU A 126 11.55 -5.97 -13.47
N LEU A 127 12.37 -5.09 -12.88
CA LEU A 127 11.91 -3.79 -12.40
C LEU A 127 11.48 -2.89 -13.58
N ARG A 128 12.24 -2.88 -14.68
CA ARG A 128 11.88 -2.12 -15.90
C ARG A 128 10.53 -2.54 -16.46
N GLN A 129 10.31 -3.85 -16.60
CA GLN A 129 9.07 -4.40 -17.14
C GLN A 129 7.88 -4.15 -16.21
N SER A 130 8.05 -4.36 -14.90
CA SER A 130 6.94 -4.31 -13.93
C SER A 130 6.52 -2.90 -13.50
N ILE A 131 7.40 -1.90 -13.63
CA ILE A 131 7.17 -0.56 -13.08
C ILE A 131 6.91 0.48 -14.16
N LEU A 132 7.51 0.34 -15.35
CA LEU A 132 7.54 1.41 -16.34
C LEU A 132 6.83 1.07 -17.66
N ASN A 133 6.27 -0.13 -17.83
CA ASN A 133 5.68 -0.59 -19.10
C ASN A 133 6.58 -0.32 -20.33
N PHE A 134 7.91 -0.21 -20.14
CA PHE A 134 8.82 0.10 -21.25
C PHE A 134 8.93 -1.10 -22.20
N GLN A 135 8.90 -0.81 -23.50
CA GLN A 135 9.29 -1.77 -24.53
C GLN A 135 10.78 -2.15 -24.36
N PRO A 136 11.17 -3.41 -24.63
CA PRO A 136 12.57 -3.83 -24.56
C PRO A 136 13.42 -2.99 -25.52
N GLY A 137 14.53 -2.42 -25.05
CA GLY A 137 15.52 -1.72 -25.89
C GLY A 137 15.69 -0.21 -25.66
N VAL A 138 14.86 0.43 -24.84
CA VAL A 138 15.05 1.84 -24.47
C VAL A 138 15.94 1.92 -23.22
N GLU A 139 17.21 2.31 -23.40
CA GLU A 139 18.06 2.70 -22.27
C GLU A 139 17.46 3.92 -21.57
N THR A 140 17.14 3.77 -20.28
CA THR A 140 16.58 4.89 -19.52
C THR A 140 17.38 5.19 -18.28
N LYS A 141 17.92 6.42 -18.25
CA LYS A 141 18.34 7.15 -17.03
C LYS A 141 17.21 7.25 -15.98
N SER A 142 15.99 6.85 -16.33
CA SER A 142 14.78 6.90 -15.50
C SER A 142 14.84 6.02 -14.25
N LEU A 143 15.30 4.76 -14.35
CA LEU A 143 15.24 3.85 -13.20
C LEU A 143 16.26 4.22 -12.09
N GLU A 144 17.48 4.57 -12.48
CA GLU A 144 18.48 5.07 -11.52
C GLU A 144 18.05 6.39 -10.87
N SER A 145 17.34 7.24 -11.62
CA SER A 145 16.73 8.46 -11.08
C SER A 145 15.67 8.14 -10.01
N HIS A 146 14.83 7.11 -10.22
CA HIS A 146 13.91 6.64 -9.18
C HIS A 146 14.64 6.09 -7.96
N PHE A 147 15.70 5.28 -8.14
CA PHE A 147 16.48 4.78 -7.00
C PHE A 147 17.13 5.91 -6.19
N SER A 148 17.70 6.91 -6.86
CA SER A 148 18.28 8.09 -6.20
C SER A 148 17.24 8.82 -5.34
N ARG A 149 16.03 9.06 -5.88
CA ARG A 149 14.93 9.67 -5.12
C ARG A 149 14.52 8.82 -3.92
N ILE A 150 14.40 7.50 -4.10
CA ILE A 150 14.04 6.59 -3.01
C ILE A 150 15.09 6.63 -1.91
N ARG A 151 16.38 6.54 -2.25
CA ARG A 151 17.49 6.63 -1.28
C ARG A 151 17.42 7.93 -0.49
N LYS A 152 17.23 9.06 -1.17
CA LYS A 152 17.09 10.37 -0.52
C LYS A 152 15.94 10.38 0.48
N LYS A 153 14.77 9.87 0.09
CA LYS A 153 13.58 9.80 0.96
C LYS A 153 13.77 8.87 2.16
N ILE A 154 14.45 7.75 1.96
CA ILE A 154 14.81 6.82 3.04
C ILE A 154 15.75 7.51 4.04
N TYR A 155 16.74 8.25 3.54
CA TYR A 155 17.66 9.01 4.37
C TYR A 155 16.95 10.10 5.18
N GLU A 156 15.99 10.82 4.57
CA GLU A 156 15.19 11.87 5.26
C GLU A 156 14.39 11.36 6.46
N ILE A 157 14.03 10.06 6.48
CA ILE A 157 13.35 9.42 7.61
C ILE A 157 14.29 8.62 8.52
N ASP A 158 15.61 8.81 8.40
CA ASP A 158 16.67 8.06 9.09
C ASP A 158 16.58 6.53 8.90
N GLY A 159 16.21 6.09 7.69
CA GLY A 159 16.14 4.67 7.36
C GLY A 159 17.53 4.04 7.25
N ALA A 160 17.72 2.89 7.90
CA ALA A 160 19.00 2.17 7.93
C ALA A 160 19.12 1.15 6.79
N ILE A 161 18.57 1.50 5.62
CA ILE A 161 18.58 0.64 4.44
C ILE A 161 19.04 1.42 3.22
N ASP A 162 19.69 0.73 2.30
CA ASP A 162 20.08 1.28 1.00
C ASP A 162 19.67 0.33 -0.12
N ILE A 163 19.53 0.91 -1.32
CA ILE A 163 19.25 0.19 -2.57
C ILE A 163 20.56 0.17 -3.36
N VAL A 164 21.17 -1.00 -3.55
CA VAL A 164 22.49 -1.12 -4.20
C VAL A 164 22.42 -1.93 -5.49
N SER A 165 23.27 -1.60 -6.45
CA SER A 165 23.43 -2.39 -7.67
C SER A 165 24.47 -3.49 -7.48
N LYS A 166 24.12 -4.75 -7.73
CA LYS A 166 25.03 -5.90 -7.72
C LYS A 166 25.33 -6.36 -9.14
N ASN A 167 26.61 -6.43 -9.48
CA ASN A 167 27.14 -6.92 -10.76
C ASN A 167 26.43 -6.33 -11.99
N SER A 168 26.09 -5.02 -11.93
CA SER A 168 25.31 -4.23 -12.91
C SER A 168 23.91 -4.75 -13.31
N ILE A 169 23.59 -6.01 -13.03
CA ILE A 169 22.39 -6.72 -13.49
C ILE A 169 21.30 -6.77 -12.40
N PHE A 170 21.69 -6.80 -11.13
CA PHE A 170 20.77 -6.96 -10.00
C PHE A 170 20.69 -5.69 -9.17
N ILE A 171 19.55 -5.47 -8.54
CA ILE A 171 19.34 -4.48 -7.48
C ILE A 171 19.02 -5.24 -6.21
N ALA A 172 19.67 -4.86 -5.12
CA ALA A 172 19.45 -5.40 -3.79
C ALA A 172 19.05 -4.29 -2.81
N ILE A 173 18.25 -4.65 -1.81
CA ILE A 173 18.02 -3.82 -0.63
C ILE A 173 18.76 -4.44 0.55
N GLN A 174 19.51 -3.64 1.29
CA GLN A 174 20.36 -4.10 2.39
C GLN A 174 20.47 -3.07 3.51
#